data_AF-A0A9E2M0A7-F1
#
_entry.id   AF-A0A9E2M0A7-F1
#
_cell.length_a   1.000
_cell.length_b   1.000
_cell.length_c   1.000
_cell.angle_alpha   90.00
_cell.angle_beta   90.00
_cell.angle_gamma   90.00
#
_symmetry.space_group_name_H-M   'P 1'
#
loop_
_entity.id
_entity.type
_entity.pdbx_description
1 polymer ?
#
loop_
_entity_poly.entity_id
_entity_poly.type
_entity_poly.pdbx_seq_one_letter_code
_entity_poly.pdbx_strand_id
1 'polypeptide(L)'
;MNDRLEEIRNRIASLSNTELIDMLEKNSHQYTPEALSLAREEVDKRGGLISERTQYQKQARPPTTKTFTSNRESGGGAIFILQIIAWLELVGAIIVAIFFLLNPLIIPHSTEIGLVIFFQGVFLCAFLLVVASIAENLIQIRKNTTKS
;
A
#
# COMPACT_ATOMS: atom_id res chain seq x y z
N MET A 1 -15.37 47.51 10.48
CA MET A 1 -15.81 46.21 9.90
C MET A 1 -14.69 45.53 9.11
N ASN A 2 -13.84 46.28 8.39
CA ASN A 2 -12.72 45.71 7.63
C ASN A 2 -11.64 45.04 8.49
N ASP A 3 -11.36 45.56 9.70
CA ASP A 3 -10.29 45.02 10.56
C ASP A 3 -10.54 43.56 10.99
N ARG A 4 -11.82 43.19 11.20
CA ARG A 4 -12.20 41.81 11.56
C ARG A 4 -12.03 40.82 10.41
N LEU A 5 -12.29 41.24 9.18
CA LEU A 5 -12.11 40.39 8.01
C LEU A 5 -10.63 40.15 7.73
N GLU A 6 -9.80 41.16 7.97
CA GLU A 6 -8.35 41.07 7.81
C GLU A 6 -7.70 40.17 8.88
N GLU A 7 -8.19 40.23 10.12
CA GLU A 7 -7.78 39.30 11.20
C GLU A 7 -8.10 37.84 10.85
N ILE A 8 -9.32 37.57 10.37
CA ILE A 8 -9.74 36.22 9.96
C ILE A 8 -8.89 35.72 8.79
N ARG A 9 -8.62 36.58 7.80
CA ARG A 9 -7.78 36.24 6.65
C ARG A 9 -6.34 35.91 7.07
N ASN A 10 -5.73 36.70 7.94
CA ASN A 10 -4.37 36.43 8.42
C ASN A 10 -4.29 35.13 9.22
N ARG A 11 -5.32 34.84 10.02
CA ARG A 11 -5.41 33.59 10.77
C ARG A 11 -5.55 32.38 9.84
N ILE A 12 -6.39 32.46 8.81
CA ILE A 12 -6.55 31.39 7.82
C ILE A 12 -5.26 31.20 7.00
N ALA A 13 -4.59 32.29 6.62
CA ALA A 13 -3.29 32.21 5.94
C ALA A 13 -2.19 31.56 6.79
N SER A 14 -2.27 31.66 8.13
CA SER A 14 -1.32 30.99 9.03
C SER A 14 -1.60 29.50 9.24
N LEU A 15 -2.77 28.99 8.83
CA LEU A 15 -3.10 27.57 9.01
C LEU A 15 -2.33 26.67 8.05
N SER A 16 -2.02 25.47 8.53
CA SER A 16 -1.47 24.40 7.70
C SER A 16 -2.51 23.87 6.72
N ASN A 17 -2.08 23.29 5.60
CA ASN A 17 -2.99 22.73 4.60
C ASN A 17 -3.91 21.65 5.20
N THR A 18 -3.38 20.85 6.13
CA THR A 18 -4.13 19.84 6.88
C THR A 18 -5.23 20.44 7.74
N GLU A 19 -4.98 21.57 8.41
CA GLU A 19 -5.98 22.25 9.23
C GLU A 19 -7.04 22.94 8.36
N LEU A 20 -6.65 23.51 7.22
CA LEU A 20 -7.60 24.10 6.26
C LEU A 20 -8.55 23.04 5.69
N ILE A 21 -8.06 21.84 5.38
CA ILE A 21 -8.90 20.73 4.93
C ILE A 21 -9.82 20.24 6.05
N ASP A 22 -9.30 20.07 7.27
CA ASP A 22 -10.11 19.61 8.41
C ASP A 22 -11.24 20.61 8.74
N MET A 23 -10.95 21.91 8.60
CA MET A 23 -11.92 23.01 8.73
C MET A 23 -13.02 22.93 7.67
N LEU A 24 -12.68 22.59 6.42
CA LEU A 24 -13.63 22.50 5.31
C LEU A 24 -14.44 21.18 5.30
N GLU A 25 -13.84 20.06 5.70
CA GLU A 25 -14.46 18.73 5.59
C GLU A 25 -15.11 18.23 6.88
N LYS A 26 -14.48 18.41 8.04
CA LYS A 26 -14.95 17.81 9.30
C LYS A 26 -15.65 18.79 10.22
N ASN A 27 -15.17 20.03 10.25
CA ASN A 27 -15.61 21.03 11.23
C ASN A 27 -16.33 22.23 10.62
N SER A 28 -16.80 22.13 9.37
CA SER A 28 -17.42 23.25 8.64
C SER A 28 -18.61 23.89 9.37
N HIS A 29 -19.33 23.13 10.18
CA HIS A 29 -20.44 23.63 11.01
C HIS A 29 -20.03 24.55 12.16
N GLN A 30 -18.74 24.57 12.54
CA GLN A 30 -18.23 25.37 13.67
C GLN A 30 -17.73 26.75 13.25
N TYR A 31 -17.74 27.06 11.96
CA TYR A 31 -17.14 28.28 11.41
C TYR A 31 -18.16 29.14 10.67
N THR A 32 -17.88 30.45 10.62
CA THR A 32 -18.73 31.40 9.88
C THR A 32 -18.58 31.17 8.36
N PRO A 33 -19.64 31.44 7.57
CA PRO A 33 -19.60 31.27 6.12
C PRO A 33 -18.51 32.13 5.45
N GLU A 34 -18.20 33.29 6.03
CA GLU A 34 -17.10 34.17 5.60
C GLU A 34 -15.73 33.49 5.77
N ALA A 35 -15.48 32.85 6.92
CA ALA A 35 -14.24 32.12 7.18
C ALA A 35 -14.08 30.92 6.24
N LEU A 36 -15.16 30.20 5.93
CA LEU A 36 -15.13 29.07 5.00
C LEU A 36 -14.83 29.51 3.56
N SER A 37 -15.38 30.66 3.13
CA SER A 37 -15.08 31.20 1.80
C SER A 37 -13.61 31.60 1.64
N LEU A 38 -13.02 32.23 2.67
CA LEU A 38 -11.60 32.59 2.70
C LEU A 38 -10.67 31.37 2.80
N ALA A 39 -11.06 30.34 3.56
CA ALA A 39 -10.31 29.09 3.64
C ALA A 39 -10.29 28.36 2.29
N ARG A 40 -11.41 28.36 1.56
CA ARG A 40 -11.49 27.77 0.22
C ARG A 40 -10.60 28.52 -0.78
N GLU A 41 -10.64 29.85 -0.76
CA GLU A 41 -9.77 30.71 -1.58
C GLU A 41 -8.28 30.42 -1.33
N GLU A 42 -7.88 30.29 -0.05
CA GLU A 42 -6.50 30.00 0.32
C GLU A 42 -6.06 28.58 -0.06
N VAL A 43 -6.94 27.57 0.04
CA VAL A 43 -6.65 26.20 -0.40
C VAL A 43 -6.51 26.12 -1.93
N ASP A 44 -7.37 26.82 -2.68
CA ASP A 44 -7.27 26.89 -4.14
C ASP A 44 -5.96 27.59 -4.56
N LYS A 45 -5.58 28.68 -3.87
CA LYS A 45 -4.30 29.38 -4.07
C LYS A 45 -3.08 28.49 -3.81
N ARG A 46 -3.18 27.51 -2.91
CA ARG A 46 -2.10 26.58 -2.55
C ARG A 46 -2.03 25.33 -3.42
N GLY A 47 -2.82 25.24 -4.50
CA GLY A 47 -2.79 24.10 -5.44
C GLY A 47 -3.90 23.07 -5.23
N GLY A 48 -4.94 23.41 -4.46
CA GLY A 48 -6.20 22.69 -4.33
C GLY A 48 -6.15 21.41 -3.48
N LEU A 49 -7.34 21.01 -2.99
CA LEU A 49 -7.58 19.77 -2.22
C LEU A 49 -7.17 18.46 -2.94
N ILE A 50 -6.92 18.52 -4.24
CA ILE A 50 -6.66 17.35 -5.10
C ILE A 50 -5.30 16.72 -4.77
N SER A 51 -4.32 17.52 -4.34
CA SER A 51 -2.96 17.02 -4.05
C SER A 51 -2.89 16.23 -2.74
N GLU A 52 -3.69 16.56 -1.72
CA GLU A 52 -3.69 15.87 -0.42
C GLU A 52 -4.60 14.64 -0.36
N ARG A 53 -5.66 14.57 -1.18
CA ARG A 53 -6.47 13.35 -1.30
C ARG A 53 -5.64 12.13 -1.73
N THR A 54 -4.59 12.39 -2.52
CA THR A 54 -3.61 11.37 -2.95
C THR A 54 -2.67 10.93 -1.82
N GLN A 55 -2.44 11.77 -0.81
CA GLN A 55 -1.65 11.40 0.37
C GLN A 55 -2.48 10.61 1.40
N TYR A 56 -3.73 11.00 1.65
CA TYR A 56 -4.60 10.27 2.57
C TYR A 56 -5.05 8.90 2.05
N GLN A 57 -5.23 8.73 0.74
CA GLN A 57 -5.55 7.41 0.16
C GLN A 57 -4.34 6.45 0.18
N LYS A 58 -3.11 6.94 0.36
CA LYS A 58 -1.92 6.10 0.59
C LYS A 58 -1.81 5.57 2.02
N GLN A 59 -2.46 6.18 3.00
CA GLN A 59 -2.47 5.70 4.40
C GLN A 59 -3.56 4.66 4.67
N ALA A 60 -4.56 4.50 3.78
CA ALA A 60 -5.62 3.49 3.90
C ALA A 60 -5.29 2.15 3.19
N ARG A 61 -4.14 2.05 2.52
CA ARG A 61 -3.60 0.76 2.06
C ARG A 61 -2.64 0.26 3.12
N PRO A 62 -2.66 -1.02 3.54
CA PRO A 62 -1.59 -1.56 4.37
C PRO A 62 -0.25 -1.23 3.70
N PRO A 63 0.74 -0.71 4.43
CA PRO A 63 1.97 -0.27 3.82
C PRO A 63 2.65 -1.49 3.17
N THR A 64 2.67 -1.54 1.84
CA THR A 64 3.69 -2.30 1.13
C THR A 64 5.00 -1.58 1.40
N THR A 65 5.63 -1.96 2.51
CA THR A 65 6.87 -1.37 2.98
C THR A 65 7.96 -1.66 1.97
N LYS A 66 8.25 -0.68 1.10
CA LYS A 66 9.56 -0.57 0.48
C LYS A 66 10.54 -0.08 1.55
N THR A 67 10.94 -0.97 2.45
CA THR A 67 12.15 -0.78 3.26
C THR A 67 13.19 -1.76 2.78
N PHE A 68 13.90 -1.36 1.72
CA PHE A 68 15.31 -1.71 1.60
C PHE A 68 16.05 -0.92 2.68
N THR A 69 15.94 -1.37 3.93
CA THR A 69 16.86 -0.98 5.00
C THR A 69 17.52 -2.25 5.45
N SER A 70 18.73 -2.43 4.93
CA SER A 70 19.81 -3.24 5.47
C SER A 70 19.90 -3.06 7.00
N ASN A 71 19.14 -3.86 7.75
CA ASN A 71 19.51 -4.26 9.09
C ASN A 71 18.92 -5.64 9.36
N ARG A 72 19.77 -6.65 9.15
CA ARG A 72 19.53 -8.07 9.37
C ARG A 72 19.36 -8.34 10.87
N GLU A 73 18.19 -8.06 11.43
CA GLU A 73 17.75 -8.73 12.65
C GLU A 73 17.09 -10.06 12.25
N SER A 74 17.87 -11.14 12.38
CA SER A 74 17.62 -12.59 12.55
C SER A 74 16.30 -13.30 12.15
N GLY A 75 15.22 -12.63 11.73
CA GLY A 75 13.97 -13.23 11.23
C GLY A 75 13.55 -12.73 9.84
N GLY A 76 13.99 -11.52 9.44
CA GLY A 76 13.60 -10.94 8.15
C GLY A 76 14.22 -11.64 6.93
N GLY A 77 15.39 -12.27 7.10
CA GLY A 77 16.07 -12.99 6.02
C GLY A 77 15.30 -14.22 5.55
N ALA A 78 14.69 -14.97 6.48
CA ALA A 78 13.95 -16.19 6.15
C ALA A 78 12.69 -15.87 5.32
N ILE A 79 11.97 -14.79 5.66
CA ILE A 79 10.78 -14.35 4.91
C ILE A 79 11.17 -13.93 3.49
N PHE A 80 12.25 -13.17 3.34
CA PHE A 80 12.74 -12.74 2.03
C PHE A 80 13.14 -13.93 1.15
N ILE A 81 13.81 -14.92 1.72
CA ILE A 81 14.18 -16.15 1.03
C ILE A 81 12.92 -16.94 0.61
N LEU A 82 11.93 -17.07 1.50
CA LEU A 82 10.65 -17.71 1.21
C LEU A 82 9.92 -17.04 0.03
N GLN A 83 9.90 -15.70 -0.02
CA GLN A 83 9.32 -14.97 -1.15
C GLN A 83 10.07 -15.25 -2.45
N ILE A 84 11.41 -15.22 -2.44
CA ILE A 84 12.21 -15.54 -3.63
C ILE A 84 11.93 -16.96 -4.11
N ILE A 85 11.90 -17.93 -3.19
CA ILE A 85 11.61 -19.34 -3.53
C ILE A 85 10.21 -19.47 -4.15
N ALA A 86 9.20 -18.78 -3.59
CA ALA A 86 7.84 -18.80 -4.14
C ALA A 86 7.79 -18.26 -5.59
N TRP A 87 8.49 -17.15 -5.86
CA TRP A 87 8.58 -16.61 -7.22
C TRP A 87 9.33 -17.54 -8.17
N LEU A 88 10.42 -18.16 -7.70
CA LEU A 88 11.22 -19.08 -8.50
C LEU A 88 10.44 -20.35 -8.85
N GLU A 89 9.66 -20.87 -7.91
CA GLU A 89 8.76 -22.01 -8.13
C GLU A 89 7.68 -21.67 -9.15
N LEU A 90 7.03 -20.51 -9.04
CA LEU A 90 6.04 -20.04 -10.01
C LEU A 90 6.62 -19.93 -11.42
N VAL A 91 7.78 -19.30 -11.57
CA VAL A 91 8.45 -19.16 -12.87
C VAL A 91 8.82 -20.53 -13.42
N GLY A 92 9.34 -21.43 -12.59
CA GLY A 92 9.66 -22.80 -12.98
C GLY A 92 8.41 -23.56 -13.47
N ALA A 93 7.32 -23.50 -12.71
CA ALA A 93 6.06 -24.14 -13.07
C ALA A 93 5.49 -23.61 -14.40
N ILE A 94 5.58 -22.30 -14.64
CA ILE A 94 5.17 -21.68 -15.91
C ILE A 94 6.02 -22.19 -17.07
N ILE A 95 7.35 -22.22 -16.92
CA ILE A 95 8.27 -22.68 -17.98
C ILE A 95 7.99 -24.16 -18.30
N VAL A 96 7.84 -25.00 -17.29
CA VAL A 96 7.53 -26.43 -17.47
C VAL A 96 6.15 -26.60 -18.11
N ALA A 97 5.13 -25.90 -17.65
CA ALA A 97 3.79 -25.96 -18.25
C ALA A 97 3.82 -25.57 -19.74
N ILE A 98 4.52 -24.49 -20.10
CA ILE A 98 4.70 -24.07 -21.50
C ILE A 98 5.43 -25.14 -22.30
N PHE A 99 6.49 -25.75 -21.76
CA PHE A 99 7.23 -26.81 -22.44
C PHE A 99 6.34 -28.01 -22.79
N PHE A 100 5.49 -28.45 -21.85
CA PHE A 100 4.53 -29.55 -22.05
C PHE A 100 3.38 -29.18 -23.00
N LEU A 101 2.94 -27.92 -23.00
CA LEU A 101 1.91 -27.42 -23.92
C LEU A 101 2.42 -27.30 -25.37
N LEU A 102 3.68 -26.89 -25.56
CA LEU A 102 4.28 -26.69 -26.88
C LEU A 102 4.81 -27.98 -27.53
N ASN A 103 5.04 -29.04 -26.74
CA ASN A 103 5.58 -30.31 -27.24
C ASN A 103 4.63 -31.50 -27.01
N PRO A 104 3.40 -31.48 -27.56
CA PRO A 104 2.43 -32.56 -27.40
C PRO A 104 2.85 -33.87 -28.08
N LEU A 105 3.85 -33.82 -28.97
CA LEU A 105 4.35 -34.97 -29.69
C LEU A 105 5.24 -35.89 -28.84
N ILE A 106 5.80 -35.40 -27.73
CA ILE A 106 6.80 -36.12 -26.93
C ILE A 106 6.13 -37.04 -25.89
N ILE A 107 4.96 -36.66 -25.37
CA ILE A 107 4.30 -37.37 -24.27
C ILE A 107 2.78 -37.42 -24.53
N PRO A 108 2.17 -38.60 -24.67
CA PRO A 108 0.71 -38.70 -24.70
C PRO A 108 0.15 -38.16 -23.37
N HIS A 109 -0.88 -37.32 -23.42
CA HIS A 109 -1.44 -36.54 -22.30
C HIS A 109 -0.61 -35.34 -21.81
N SER A 110 0.34 -34.81 -22.61
CA SER A 110 1.18 -33.67 -22.19
C SER A 110 0.38 -32.42 -21.76
N THR A 111 -0.78 -32.17 -22.38
CA THR A 111 -1.62 -31.00 -22.09
C THR A 111 -2.24 -31.07 -20.70
N GLU A 112 -2.75 -32.24 -20.31
CA GLU A 112 -3.34 -32.45 -18.98
C GLU A 112 -2.26 -32.31 -17.90
N ILE A 113 -1.09 -32.90 -18.11
CA ILE A 113 0.05 -32.80 -17.21
C ILE A 113 0.52 -31.34 -17.08
N GLY A 114 0.62 -30.61 -18.19
CA GLY A 114 1.00 -29.20 -18.20
C GLY A 114 0.02 -28.32 -17.42
N LEU A 115 -1.28 -28.57 -17.55
CA LEU A 115 -2.31 -27.85 -16.77
C LEU A 115 -2.21 -28.17 -15.28
N VAL A 116 -2.04 -29.44 -14.91
CA VAL A 116 -1.89 -29.84 -13.50
C VAL A 116 -0.68 -29.16 -12.87
N ILE A 117 0.47 -29.16 -13.56
CA ILE A 117 1.69 -28.49 -13.10
C ILE A 117 1.48 -26.99 -12.95
N PHE A 118 0.79 -26.36 -13.92
CA PHE A 118 0.48 -24.93 -13.85
C PHE A 118 -0.36 -24.58 -12.62
N PHE A 119 -1.48 -25.28 -12.42
CA PHE A 119 -2.34 -25.03 -11.26
C PHE A 119 -1.59 -25.33 -9.95
N GLN A 120 -0.87 -26.43 -9.87
CA GLN A 120 -0.07 -26.77 -8.70
C GLN A 120 0.92 -25.65 -8.35
N GLY A 121 1.66 -25.12 -9.32
CA GLY A 121 2.60 -24.01 -9.09
C GLY A 121 1.92 -22.72 -8.64
N VAL A 122 0.76 -22.38 -9.23
CA VAL A 122 -0.02 -21.21 -8.79
C VAL A 122 -0.49 -21.37 -7.33
N PHE A 123 -1.01 -22.55 -6.96
CA PHE A 123 -1.46 -22.82 -5.60
C PHE A 123 -0.29 -22.84 -4.60
N LEU A 124 0.84 -23.47 -4.96
CA LEU A 124 2.00 -23.54 -4.09
C LEU A 124 2.62 -22.15 -3.87
N CYS A 125 2.74 -21.35 -4.93
CA CYS A 125 3.19 -19.97 -4.84
C CYS A 125 2.26 -19.13 -3.94
N ALA A 126 0.94 -19.20 -4.16
CA ALA A 126 -0.02 -18.50 -3.32
C ALA A 126 0.07 -18.93 -1.84
N PHE A 127 0.20 -20.23 -1.59
CA PHE A 127 0.38 -20.77 -0.24
C PHE A 127 1.64 -20.22 0.44
N LEU A 128 2.79 -20.25 -0.24
CA LEU A 128 4.05 -19.73 0.30
C LEU A 128 3.99 -18.23 0.60
N LEU A 129 3.31 -17.44 -0.24
CA LEU A 129 3.11 -16.01 0.00
C LEU A 129 2.21 -15.75 1.22
N VAL A 130 1.17 -16.55 1.41
CA VAL A 130 0.30 -16.47 2.61
C VAL A 130 1.10 -16.82 3.85
N VAL A 131 1.89 -17.90 3.83
CA VAL A 131 2.76 -18.27 4.95
C VAL A 131 3.77 -17.16 5.25
N ALA A 132 4.37 -16.55 4.23
CA ALA A 132 5.27 -15.41 4.40
C ALA A 132 4.58 -14.21 5.06
N SER A 133 3.34 -13.90 4.67
CA SER A 133 2.55 -12.83 5.27
C SER A 133 2.19 -13.11 6.73
N ILE A 134 1.81 -14.35 7.06
CA ILE A 134 1.54 -14.75 8.45
C ILE A 134 2.81 -14.65 9.30
N ALA A 135 3.95 -15.12 8.77
CA ALA A 135 5.23 -15.02 9.47
C ALA A 135 5.64 -13.56 9.73
N GLU A 136 5.40 -12.66 8.77
CA GLU A 136 5.64 -11.23 8.94
C GLU A 136 4.77 -10.63 10.05
N ASN A 137 3.46 -10.93 10.05
CA ASN A 137 2.53 -10.48 11.09
C ASN A 137 2.95 -10.97 12.49
N LEU A 138 3.36 -12.23 12.62
CA LEU A 138 3.82 -12.79 13.91
C LEU A 138 5.10 -12.12 14.41
N ILE A 139 6.05 -11.83 13.51
CA ILE A 139 7.29 -11.14 13.88
C ILE A 139 7.01 -9.70 14.34
N GLN A 140 6.06 -9.00 13.72
CA GLN A 140 5.67 -7.66 14.16
C GLN A 140 5.07 -7.67 15.57
N ILE A 141 4.17 -8.62 15.86
CA ILE A 141 3.57 -8.78 17.20
C ILE A 141 4.66 -9.03 18.25
N ARG A 142 5.61 -9.93 17.95
CA ARG A 142 6.73 -10.22 18.85
C ARG A 142 7.55 -8.96 19.13
N LYS A 143 7.92 -8.20 18.10
CA LYS A 143 8.73 -6.98 18.26
C LYS A 143 8.04 -5.91 19.10
N ASN A 144 6.72 -5.79 19.00
CA ASN A 144 5.94 -4.84 19.81
C ASN A 144 5.85 -5.27 21.28
N THR A 145 5.84 -6.58 21.56
CA THR A 145 5.75 -7.11 22.92
C THR A 145 7.07 -6.98 23.69
N THR A 146 8.23 -7.10 23.03
CA THR A 146 9.55 -7.01 23.69
C THR A 146 10.00 -5.57 23.99
N LYS A 147 9.29 -4.54 23.49
CA LYS A 147 9.63 -3.13 23.70
C LYS A 147 8.80 -2.45 24.81
N SER A 148 7.82 -3.15 25.38
CA SER A 148 7.02 -2.71 26.53
C SER A 148 7.60 -3.24 27.84
#